data_AF-A0A3M1HKB0-F1
#
_entry.id   AF-A0A3M1HKB0-F1
#
_cell.length_a   1.000
_cell.length_b   1.000
_cell.length_c   1.000
_cell.angle_alpha   90.00
_cell.angle_beta   90.00
_cell.angle_gamma   90.00
#
_symmetry.space_group_name_H-M   'P 1'
#
loop_
_entity.id
_entity.type
_entity.pdbx_description
1 polymer ?
#
loop_
_entity_poly.entity_id
_entity_poly.type
_entity_poly.pdbx_seq_one_letter_code
_entity_poly.pdbx_strand_id
1 'polypeptide(L)'
;MDDQLTAFAADLRRHSAAEIYIDTATRLLYSTDASLYQIMPLAVVIPRHYDDVLATVETCRQYRLPMLPRGGGSGLAGQTVGEAVVIDFTRYLDEIVRIDASARRVLVQAGLPLGLLNRRLRPYGLMVGPDPASADRAAVAGCIGNNATGSHSIVYGKMADHVLSLRVVLADGSDVRLGPRPWSEIRKRAGASDSLNRLYSEIAALIETHAELIDRRFPRFWRRSSGYNLDYLRRQLDDQSFNLAPLLAGSEGTLGLILEAELQLVPVPPHKALAILHYDDTDTAFRSVPDLLTLNPSAIELVDDMLMRLTRESPGWRERLTFVEGEPAAVFIVEFAGESPAYLDDRLQALAAYWQKAGCGRPLIPIKDARGQENVWAVRKAGLNLLSSMRGDAKPVPGIEDMAVPPEHLADYMRELRELLDGRGVVAAMYAHASAGCIHTRPVLNLKTADGVRHLIELINGAAQLAMKYGGVPSSEHGDGLARSFLNPELFGPELYEVLRQVKTIFDPHHLLNPGKIIDAPPPDRHLRYGPSYRTIDITPLLDWSRDGSFAHAVEMCNGAGVCRKLEMGTMCPSFQALKDERHSTRGRANLLRAALTPAPSPADWPTPP
;
A
#
# COMPACT_ATOMS: atom_id res chain seq x y z
N MET A 1 -27.91 -16.21 6.53
CA MET A 1 -27.02 -15.34 5.74
C MET A 1 -27.30 -15.51 4.24
N ASP A 2 -27.31 -16.73 3.71
CA ASP A 2 -27.49 -16.97 2.26
C ASP A 2 -28.80 -16.42 1.66
N ASP A 3 -29.92 -16.54 2.38
CA ASP A 3 -31.20 -15.95 1.94
C ASP A 3 -31.16 -14.42 1.90
N GLN A 4 -30.48 -13.78 2.87
CA GLN A 4 -30.30 -12.33 2.93
C GLN A 4 -29.43 -11.84 1.78
N LEU A 5 -28.35 -12.57 1.44
CA LEU A 5 -27.47 -12.23 0.31
C LEU A 5 -28.17 -12.42 -1.04
N THR A 6 -29.03 -13.43 -1.15
CA THR A 6 -29.84 -13.65 -2.35
C THR A 6 -30.85 -12.52 -2.54
N ALA A 7 -31.53 -12.10 -1.47
CA ALA A 7 -32.44 -10.95 -1.50
C ALA A 7 -31.70 -9.63 -1.81
N PHE A 8 -30.57 -9.37 -1.15
CA PHE A 8 -29.68 -8.24 -1.46
C PHE A 8 -29.33 -8.18 -2.94
N ALA A 9 -28.86 -9.29 -3.53
CA ALA A 9 -28.45 -9.33 -4.92
C ALA A 9 -29.64 -9.15 -5.88
N ALA A 10 -30.81 -9.70 -5.56
CA ALA A 10 -32.03 -9.51 -6.34
C ALA A 10 -32.50 -8.05 -6.31
N ASP A 11 -32.47 -7.41 -5.14
CA ASP A 11 -32.86 -6.02 -4.95
C ASP A 11 -31.93 -5.05 -5.67
N LEU A 12 -30.61 -5.23 -5.55
CA LEU A 12 -29.63 -4.39 -6.22
C LEU A 12 -29.76 -4.49 -7.75
N ARG A 13 -30.01 -5.70 -8.29
CA ARG A 13 -30.23 -5.91 -9.74
C ARG A 13 -31.44 -5.15 -10.29
N ARG A 14 -32.42 -4.79 -9.46
CA ARG A 14 -33.58 -3.99 -9.93
C ARG A 14 -33.23 -2.53 -10.21
N HIS A 15 -32.14 -2.02 -9.61
CA HIS A 15 -31.82 -0.59 -9.63
C HIS A 15 -30.37 -0.29 -10.04
N SER A 16 -29.61 -1.29 -10.51
CA SER A 16 -28.21 -1.16 -10.91
C SER A 16 -27.88 -2.00 -12.14
N ALA A 17 -26.97 -1.50 -12.98
CA ALA A 17 -26.36 -2.20 -14.10
C ALA A 17 -25.01 -2.87 -13.73
N ALA A 18 -24.64 -2.87 -12.45
CA ALA A 18 -23.43 -3.51 -11.96
C ALA A 18 -23.41 -5.02 -12.22
N GLU A 19 -22.21 -5.58 -12.32
CA GLU A 19 -22.05 -7.02 -12.20
C GLU A 19 -22.07 -7.40 -10.72
N ILE A 20 -22.95 -8.33 -10.34
CA ILE A 20 -23.23 -8.68 -8.94
C ILE A 20 -23.07 -10.19 -8.77
N TYR A 21 -22.07 -10.57 -7.97
CA TYR A 21 -21.65 -11.94 -7.74
C TYR A 21 -21.78 -12.32 -6.26
N ILE A 22 -22.48 -13.43 -6.01
CA ILE A 22 -22.59 -14.08 -4.70
C ILE A 22 -22.07 -15.52 -4.74
N ASP A 23 -21.59 -15.99 -5.90
CA ASP A 23 -21.05 -17.33 -6.07
C ASP A 23 -19.68 -17.48 -5.38
N THR A 24 -19.42 -18.69 -4.90
CA THR A 24 -18.21 -19.02 -4.14
C THR A 24 -16.93 -18.75 -4.93
N ALA A 25 -16.89 -19.07 -6.22
CA ALA A 25 -15.68 -18.94 -7.03
C ALA A 25 -15.28 -17.46 -7.18
N THR A 26 -16.24 -16.59 -7.52
CA THR A 26 -15.97 -15.15 -7.62
C THR A 26 -15.59 -14.56 -6.27
N ARG A 27 -16.28 -14.91 -5.19
CA ARG A 27 -15.94 -14.43 -3.83
C ARG A 27 -14.51 -14.84 -3.43
N LEU A 28 -14.08 -16.07 -3.77
CA LEU A 28 -12.71 -16.53 -3.53
C LEU A 28 -11.65 -15.70 -4.27
N LEU A 29 -11.92 -15.26 -5.49
CA LEU A 29 -10.99 -14.38 -6.25
C LEU A 29 -10.69 -13.08 -5.51
N TYR A 30 -11.68 -12.56 -4.78
CA TYR A 30 -11.61 -11.31 -4.03
C TYR A 30 -11.31 -11.50 -2.53
N SER A 31 -11.13 -12.74 -2.08
CA SER A 31 -10.89 -13.06 -0.66
C SER A 31 -9.47 -12.77 -0.16
N THR A 32 -8.57 -12.42 -1.06
CA THR A 32 -7.14 -12.20 -0.78
C THR A 32 -6.66 -10.91 -1.42
N ASP A 33 -5.56 -10.36 -0.91
CA ASP A 33 -4.73 -9.36 -1.55
C ASP A 33 -3.25 -9.76 -1.46
N ALA A 34 -2.32 -8.80 -1.50
CA ALA A 34 -0.89 -9.11 -1.42
C ALA A 34 -0.39 -9.33 0.02
N SER A 35 -1.27 -9.19 1.02
CA SER A 35 -0.98 -9.41 2.44
C SER A 35 -1.01 -10.90 2.83
N LEU A 36 -0.85 -11.14 4.13
CA LEU A 36 -0.97 -12.46 4.74
C LEU A 36 -2.42 -12.93 4.92
N TYR A 37 -3.41 -12.09 4.71
CA TYR A 37 -4.79 -12.37 5.13
C TYR A 37 -5.65 -13.00 4.03
N GLN A 38 -6.66 -13.74 4.46
CA GLN A 38 -7.74 -14.23 3.62
C GLN A 38 -9.07 -14.16 4.37
N ILE A 39 -10.05 -13.44 3.82
CA ILE A 39 -11.41 -13.34 4.36
C ILE A 39 -12.39 -13.43 3.20
N MET A 40 -13.39 -14.30 3.31
CA MET A 40 -14.39 -14.48 2.28
C MET A 40 -15.33 -13.24 2.22
N PRO A 41 -15.45 -12.55 1.07
CA PRO A 41 -16.44 -11.49 0.90
C PRO A 41 -17.86 -12.00 1.07
N LEU A 42 -18.80 -11.12 1.41
CA LEU A 42 -20.23 -11.43 1.38
C LEU A 42 -20.73 -11.50 -0.07
N ALA A 43 -20.36 -10.51 -0.87
CA ALA A 43 -20.66 -10.39 -2.29
C ALA A 43 -19.55 -9.58 -2.98
N VAL A 44 -19.50 -9.64 -4.31
CA VAL A 44 -18.65 -8.78 -5.15
C VAL A 44 -19.54 -7.99 -6.10
N VAL A 45 -19.36 -6.67 -6.12
CA VAL A 45 -20.07 -5.75 -7.01
C VAL A 45 -19.06 -5.00 -7.86
N ILE A 46 -19.27 -5.00 -9.17
CA ILE A 46 -18.45 -4.25 -10.14
C ILE A 46 -19.33 -3.19 -10.81
N PRO A 47 -19.33 -1.95 -10.28
CA PRO A 47 -20.14 -0.86 -10.83
C PRO A 47 -19.68 -0.47 -12.24
N ARG A 48 -20.63 -0.16 -13.12
CA ARG A 48 -20.37 0.40 -14.46
C ARG A 48 -20.40 1.93 -14.44
N HIS A 49 -21.26 2.49 -13.61
CA HIS A 49 -21.49 3.94 -13.49
C HIS A 49 -21.54 4.35 -12.02
N TYR A 50 -21.55 5.65 -11.74
CA TYR A 50 -21.66 6.15 -10.36
C TYR A 50 -22.97 5.76 -9.68
N ASP A 51 -24.08 5.72 -10.42
CA ASP A 51 -25.40 5.32 -9.89
C ASP A 51 -25.40 3.88 -9.36
N ASP A 52 -24.58 2.99 -9.94
CA ASP A 52 -24.41 1.64 -9.43
C ASP A 52 -23.77 1.63 -8.04
N VAL A 53 -22.84 2.55 -7.78
CA VAL A 53 -22.22 2.70 -6.45
C VAL A 53 -23.23 3.21 -5.45
N LEU A 54 -24.01 4.23 -5.81
CA LEU A 54 -25.07 4.78 -4.96
C LEU A 54 -26.12 3.71 -4.62
N ALA A 55 -26.61 2.97 -5.62
CA ALA A 55 -27.55 1.87 -5.43
C ALA A 55 -26.96 0.77 -4.52
N THR A 56 -25.67 0.45 -4.70
CA THR A 56 -24.99 -0.53 -3.84
C THR A 56 -24.92 -0.07 -2.40
N VAL A 57 -24.53 1.19 -2.14
CA VAL A 57 -24.46 1.74 -0.79
C VAL A 57 -25.83 1.73 -0.14
N GLU A 58 -26.88 2.20 -0.84
CA GLU A 58 -28.24 2.21 -0.29
C GLU A 58 -28.74 0.79 0.02
N THR A 59 -28.49 -0.17 -0.88
CA THR A 59 -28.89 -1.57 -0.63
C THR A 59 -28.10 -2.16 0.55
N CYS A 60 -26.79 -1.89 0.66
CA CYS A 60 -26.01 -2.32 1.82
C CYS A 60 -26.53 -1.72 3.13
N ARG A 61 -26.98 -0.46 3.13
CA ARG A 61 -27.59 0.19 4.30
C ARG A 61 -28.90 -0.49 4.70
N GLN A 62 -29.79 -0.71 3.73
CA GLN A 62 -31.08 -1.38 3.95
C GLN A 62 -30.88 -2.77 4.60
N TYR A 63 -29.88 -3.52 4.11
CA TYR A 63 -29.58 -4.87 4.59
C TYR A 63 -28.55 -4.91 5.74
N ARG A 64 -28.03 -3.74 6.18
CA ARG A 64 -26.95 -3.60 7.17
C ARG A 64 -25.72 -4.45 6.88
N LEU A 65 -25.32 -4.50 5.61
CA LEU A 65 -24.13 -5.23 5.17
C LEU A 65 -22.91 -4.30 5.16
N PRO A 66 -21.75 -4.73 5.70
CA PRO A 66 -20.51 -3.99 5.56
C PRO A 66 -20.09 -3.84 4.11
N MET A 67 -19.40 -2.75 3.80
CA MET A 67 -18.92 -2.38 2.47
C MET A 67 -17.41 -2.23 2.47
N LEU A 68 -16.76 -2.70 1.41
CA LEU A 68 -15.31 -2.57 1.22
C LEU A 68 -15.04 -2.05 -0.21
N PRO A 69 -14.69 -0.76 -0.37
CA PRO A 69 -14.23 -0.27 -1.67
C PRO A 69 -12.86 -0.85 -1.99
N ARG A 70 -12.69 -1.35 -3.21
CA ARG A 70 -11.48 -2.05 -3.65
C ARG A 70 -10.96 -1.52 -4.98
N GLY A 71 -9.67 -1.20 -4.99
CA GLY A 71 -8.89 -0.93 -6.19
C GLY A 71 -8.25 -2.20 -6.74
N GLY A 72 -6.97 -2.15 -7.14
CA GLY A 72 -6.26 -3.31 -7.71
C GLY A 72 -6.02 -4.49 -6.76
N GLY A 73 -6.32 -4.36 -5.46
CA GLY A 73 -6.07 -5.40 -4.45
C GLY A 73 -4.59 -5.72 -4.27
N SER A 74 -3.73 -4.70 -4.39
CA SER A 74 -2.27 -4.83 -4.30
C SER A 74 -1.70 -4.46 -2.92
N GLY A 75 -2.57 -4.19 -1.93
CA GLY A 75 -2.18 -3.83 -0.57
C GLY A 75 -1.51 -4.98 0.16
N LEU A 76 -0.58 -4.64 1.05
CA LEU A 76 0.26 -5.59 1.80
C LEU A 76 -0.19 -5.79 3.25
N ALA A 77 -1.19 -5.05 3.71
CA ALA A 77 -1.59 -4.99 5.11
C ALA A 77 -2.97 -5.63 5.39
N GLY A 78 -3.68 -6.14 4.37
CA GLY A 78 -5.01 -6.73 4.52
C GLY A 78 -6.16 -5.72 4.53
N GLN A 79 -5.88 -4.47 4.15
CA GLN A 79 -6.89 -3.41 4.07
C GLN A 79 -7.92 -3.64 2.97
N THR A 80 -7.63 -4.51 1.98
CA THR A 80 -8.55 -4.78 0.86
C THR A 80 -9.32 -6.10 0.98
N VAL A 81 -9.25 -6.79 2.13
CA VAL A 81 -9.98 -8.02 2.40
C VAL A 81 -10.92 -7.87 3.61
N GLY A 82 -12.07 -8.53 3.57
CA GLY A 82 -13.04 -8.45 4.66
C GLY A 82 -14.35 -9.17 4.35
N GLU A 83 -15.09 -9.50 5.40
CA GLU A 83 -16.45 -10.04 5.32
C GLU A 83 -17.41 -8.88 5.05
N ALA A 84 -17.39 -8.42 3.79
CA ALA A 84 -18.11 -7.25 3.33
C ALA A 84 -18.58 -7.46 1.88
N VAL A 85 -19.48 -6.60 1.42
CA VAL A 85 -19.72 -6.40 -0.01
C VAL A 85 -18.51 -5.67 -0.58
N VAL A 86 -17.69 -6.39 -1.34
CA VAL A 86 -16.50 -5.85 -1.99
C VAL A 86 -16.93 -5.15 -3.29
N ILE A 87 -16.54 -3.88 -3.43
CA ILE A 87 -16.93 -3.03 -4.57
C ILE A 87 -15.67 -2.71 -5.39
N ASP A 88 -15.52 -3.30 -6.57
CA ASP A 88 -14.33 -3.17 -7.42
C ASP A 88 -14.50 -2.07 -8.47
N PHE A 89 -13.76 -0.98 -8.32
CA PHE A 89 -13.85 0.20 -9.20
C PHE A 89 -13.05 0.07 -10.51
N THR A 90 -12.20 -0.95 -10.64
CA THR A 90 -11.10 -0.95 -11.62
C THR A 90 -11.48 -1.36 -13.03
N ARG A 91 -12.71 -1.85 -13.25
CA ARG A 91 -13.13 -2.37 -14.56
C ARG A 91 -13.71 -1.31 -15.48
N TYR A 92 -14.53 -0.42 -14.93
CA TYR A 92 -15.36 0.53 -15.70
C TYR A 92 -15.24 1.98 -15.24
N LEU A 93 -14.85 2.23 -13.99
CA LEU A 93 -14.71 3.59 -13.43
C LEU A 93 -13.24 4.02 -13.45
N ASP A 94 -12.62 3.99 -14.62
CA ASP A 94 -11.18 4.18 -14.81
C ASP A 94 -10.80 5.27 -15.84
N GLU A 95 -11.64 6.30 -16.00
CA GLU A 95 -11.39 7.40 -16.93
C GLU A 95 -10.71 8.63 -16.32
N ILE A 96 -10.03 9.39 -17.18
CA ILE A 96 -9.63 10.77 -16.88
C ILE A 96 -10.78 11.69 -17.27
N VAL A 97 -11.38 12.36 -16.28
CA VAL A 97 -12.52 13.24 -16.50
C VAL A 97 -12.07 14.57 -17.10
N ARG A 98 -10.95 15.14 -16.61
CA ARG A 98 -10.41 16.42 -17.10
C ARG A 98 -8.93 16.57 -16.78
N ILE A 99 -8.16 17.15 -17.70
CA ILE A 99 -6.78 17.61 -17.48
C ILE A 99 -6.74 19.13 -17.63
N ASP A 100 -6.19 19.82 -16.65
CA ASP A 100 -5.88 21.24 -16.70
C ASP A 100 -4.35 21.40 -16.54
N ALA A 101 -3.65 21.41 -17.67
CA ALA A 101 -2.19 21.44 -17.68
C ALA A 101 -1.60 22.78 -17.19
N SER A 102 -2.31 23.90 -17.38
CA SER A 102 -1.84 25.21 -16.94
C SER A 102 -1.94 25.36 -15.41
N ALA A 103 -3.03 24.87 -14.81
CA ALA A 103 -3.18 24.79 -13.36
C ALA A 103 -2.45 23.58 -12.74
N ARG A 104 -1.92 22.67 -13.58
CA ARG A 104 -1.32 21.39 -13.20
C ARG A 104 -2.28 20.54 -12.36
N ARG A 105 -3.52 20.37 -12.83
CA ARG A 105 -4.56 19.59 -12.14
C ARG A 105 -5.10 18.49 -13.03
N VAL A 106 -5.53 17.41 -12.41
CA VAL A 106 -6.30 16.35 -13.07
C VAL A 106 -7.50 15.96 -12.23
N LEU A 107 -8.64 15.76 -12.87
CA LEU A 107 -9.81 15.11 -12.29
C LEU A 107 -9.91 13.71 -12.90
N VAL A 108 -9.92 12.69 -12.05
CA VAL A 108 -9.81 11.29 -12.46
C VAL A 108 -10.78 10.40 -11.66
N GLN A 109 -11.28 9.34 -12.29
CA GLN A 109 -12.11 8.34 -11.63
C GLN A 109 -11.28 7.43 -10.72
N ALA A 110 -11.94 6.89 -9.69
CA ALA A 110 -11.33 6.12 -8.62
C ALA A 110 -10.51 4.90 -9.09
N GLY A 111 -10.98 4.20 -10.13
CA GLY A 111 -10.46 2.93 -10.60
C GLY A 111 -9.22 3.00 -11.48
N LEU A 112 -8.84 4.19 -11.99
CA LEU A 112 -7.73 4.32 -12.93
C LEU A 112 -6.38 3.97 -12.27
N PRO A 113 -5.58 3.02 -12.82
CA PRO A 113 -4.25 2.76 -12.31
C PRO A 113 -3.34 3.99 -12.40
N LEU A 114 -2.62 4.30 -11.32
CA LEU A 114 -1.77 5.49 -11.22
C LEU A 114 -0.68 5.54 -12.31
N GLY A 115 -0.10 4.38 -12.65
CA GLY A 115 0.90 4.27 -13.72
C GLY A 115 0.31 4.57 -15.10
N LEU A 116 -0.95 4.19 -15.35
CA LEU A 116 -1.65 4.53 -16.59
C LEU A 116 -2.01 6.01 -16.64
N LEU A 117 -2.48 6.58 -15.53
CA LEU A 117 -2.67 8.03 -15.39
C LEU A 117 -1.38 8.79 -15.74
N ASN A 118 -0.26 8.45 -15.10
CA ASN A 118 1.01 9.12 -15.34
C ASN A 118 1.48 8.97 -16.78
N ARG A 119 1.25 7.84 -17.46
CA ARG A 119 1.53 7.71 -18.91
C ARG A 119 0.69 8.67 -19.75
N ARG A 120 -0.61 8.81 -19.45
CA ARG A 120 -1.52 9.73 -20.14
C ARG A 120 -1.18 11.20 -19.88
N LEU A 121 -0.52 11.52 -18.76
CA LEU A 121 -0.05 12.87 -18.43
C LEU A 121 1.31 13.24 -19.05
N ARG A 122 2.12 12.27 -19.49
CA ARG A 122 3.45 12.51 -20.10
C ARG A 122 3.48 13.54 -21.23
N PRO A 123 2.51 13.59 -22.17
CA PRO A 123 2.52 14.61 -23.23
C PRO A 123 2.47 16.05 -22.71
N TYR A 124 2.01 16.27 -21.48
CA TYR A 124 1.95 17.57 -20.83
C TYR A 124 3.19 17.86 -19.96
N GLY A 125 4.15 16.94 -19.88
CA GLY A 125 5.32 17.07 -18.99
C GLY A 125 4.98 16.99 -17.50
N LEU A 126 3.83 16.39 -17.16
CA LEU A 126 3.29 16.32 -15.79
C LEU A 126 3.12 14.88 -15.32
N MET A 127 3.07 14.70 -13.99
CA MET A 127 2.72 13.44 -13.33
C MET A 127 2.11 13.70 -11.94
N VAL A 128 1.50 12.69 -11.36
CA VAL A 128 1.24 12.62 -9.91
C VAL A 128 2.56 12.27 -9.21
N GLY A 129 2.86 12.94 -8.10
CA GLY A 129 4.15 12.86 -7.41
C GLY A 129 4.48 11.48 -6.85
N PRO A 130 3.66 10.92 -5.92
CA PRO A 130 3.86 9.58 -5.38
C PRO A 130 3.98 8.51 -6.46
N ASP A 131 4.97 7.63 -6.31
CA ASP A 131 5.36 6.65 -7.32
C ASP A 131 5.54 5.24 -6.73
N PRO A 132 4.50 4.66 -6.10
CA PRO A 132 4.61 3.36 -5.45
C PRO A 132 5.02 2.27 -6.46
N ALA A 133 5.74 1.25 -6.02
CA ALA A 133 6.11 0.11 -6.89
C ALA A 133 4.90 -0.63 -7.49
N SER A 134 3.71 -0.39 -6.94
CA SER A 134 2.42 -0.89 -7.42
C SER A 134 1.71 0.01 -8.43
N ALA A 135 2.28 1.16 -8.84
CA ALA A 135 1.59 2.17 -9.66
C ALA A 135 0.90 1.61 -10.93
N ASP A 136 1.49 0.63 -11.63
CA ASP A 136 0.90 0.05 -12.85
C ASP A 136 -0.42 -0.73 -12.64
N ARG A 137 -0.84 -0.94 -11.39
CA ARG A 137 -2.03 -1.72 -11.00
C ARG A 137 -2.79 -1.15 -9.80
N ALA A 138 -2.15 -0.29 -9.01
CA ALA A 138 -2.79 0.42 -7.91
C ALA A 138 -3.66 1.54 -8.47
N ALA A 139 -4.97 1.43 -8.21
CA ALA A 139 -5.94 2.43 -8.60
C ALA A 139 -5.72 3.74 -7.81
N VAL A 140 -6.01 4.88 -8.42
CA VAL A 140 -5.81 6.21 -7.80
C VAL A 140 -6.49 6.30 -6.43
N ALA A 141 -7.75 5.89 -6.30
CA ALA A 141 -8.44 5.91 -5.00
C ALA A 141 -7.79 4.96 -3.98
N GLY A 142 -7.20 3.85 -4.41
CA GLY A 142 -6.44 2.95 -3.54
C GLY A 142 -5.12 3.58 -3.07
N CYS A 143 -4.43 4.31 -3.96
CA CYS A 143 -3.25 5.09 -3.57
C CYS A 143 -3.62 6.16 -2.53
N ILE A 144 -4.76 6.85 -2.70
CA ILE A 144 -5.28 7.78 -1.69
C ILE A 144 -5.60 7.03 -0.40
N GLY A 145 -6.38 5.95 -0.46
CA GLY A 145 -6.79 5.18 0.71
C GLY A 145 -5.63 4.63 1.55
N ASN A 146 -4.47 4.36 0.94
CA ASN A 146 -3.24 3.96 1.63
C ASN A 146 -2.31 5.12 2.01
N ASN A 147 -2.64 6.36 1.63
CA ASN A 147 -1.73 7.50 1.66
C ASN A 147 -0.37 7.22 0.98
N ALA A 148 -0.42 6.55 -0.17
CA ALA A 148 0.75 5.97 -0.82
C ALA A 148 1.88 6.98 -1.05
N THR A 149 3.10 6.46 -1.05
CA THR A 149 4.32 7.24 -1.30
C THR A 149 5.12 6.60 -2.44
N GLY A 150 6.44 6.48 -2.33
CA GLY A 150 7.27 5.78 -3.29
C GLY A 150 8.75 6.08 -3.11
N SER A 151 9.55 5.82 -4.15
CA SER A 151 11.01 5.97 -4.08
C SER A 151 11.42 7.44 -3.97
N HIS A 152 10.59 8.33 -4.51
CA HIS A 152 10.86 9.76 -4.57
C HIS A 152 10.06 10.56 -3.52
N SER A 153 9.63 9.90 -2.43
CA SER A 153 8.79 10.53 -1.41
C SER A 153 9.46 11.72 -0.73
N ILE A 154 10.80 11.76 -0.64
CA ILE A 154 11.54 12.92 -0.11
C ILE A 154 11.44 14.17 -0.99
N VAL A 155 11.04 14.00 -2.26
CA VAL A 155 10.81 15.10 -3.22
C VAL A 155 9.32 15.41 -3.32
N TYR A 156 8.48 14.37 -3.41
CA TYR A 156 7.06 14.53 -3.76
C TYR A 156 6.11 14.38 -2.58
N GLY A 157 6.55 13.95 -1.41
CA GLY A 157 5.67 13.70 -0.27
C GLY A 157 4.77 12.47 -0.48
N LYS A 158 3.55 12.56 0.06
CA LYS A 158 2.55 11.49 0.13
C LYS A 158 1.31 11.86 -0.67
N MET A 159 0.44 10.88 -0.97
CA MET A 159 -0.82 11.17 -1.69
C MET A 159 -1.66 12.29 -1.06
N ALA A 160 -1.70 12.39 0.28
CA ALA A 160 -2.39 13.48 0.97
C ALA A 160 -1.94 14.89 0.53
N ASP A 161 -0.67 15.07 0.19
CA ASP A 161 -0.10 16.36 -0.24
C ASP A 161 -0.57 16.78 -1.65
N HIS A 162 -1.13 15.84 -2.41
CA HIS A 162 -1.60 16.04 -3.78
C HIS A 162 -3.12 16.10 -3.90
N VAL A 163 -3.89 15.74 -2.87
CA VAL A 163 -5.35 15.69 -2.93
C VAL A 163 -5.93 17.11 -2.76
N LEU A 164 -6.60 17.61 -3.81
CA LEU A 164 -7.29 18.89 -3.79
C LEU A 164 -8.76 18.74 -3.38
N SER A 165 -9.47 17.82 -4.03
CA SER A 165 -10.89 17.54 -3.75
C SER A 165 -11.25 16.08 -4.08
N LEU A 166 -12.28 15.54 -3.41
CA LEU A 166 -12.76 14.17 -3.59
C LEU A 166 -14.29 14.15 -3.71
N ARG A 167 -14.82 13.43 -4.70
CA ARG A 167 -16.24 12.99 -4.68
C ARG A 167 -16.32 11.70 -3.89
N VAL A 168 -17.20 11.64 -2.90
CA VAL A 168 -17.28 10.54 -1.95
C VAL A 168 -18.73 10.17 -1.72
N VAL A 169 -19.01 8.87 -1.72
CA VAL A 169 -20.25 8.33 -1.16
C VAL A 169 -20.01 7.94 0.29
N LEU A 170 -20.76 8.52 1.21
CA LEU A 170 -20.65 8.28 2.65
C LEU A 170 -21.43 7.05 3.09
N ALA A 171 -21.20 6.60 4.33
CA ALA A 171 -21.93 5.47 4.92
C ALA A 171 -23.46 5.71 4.99
N ASP A 172 -23.88 6.98 5.01
CA ASP A 172 -25.29 7.39 5.02
C ASP A 172 -25.96 7.40 3.64
N GLY A 173 -25.22 7.13 2.57
CA GLY A 173 -25.69 7.16 1.18
C GLY A 173 -25.50 8.52 0.49
N SER A 174 -25.06 9.56 1.20
CA SER A 174 -24.86 10.89 0.64
C SER A 174 -23.70 10.91 -0.35
N ASP A 175 -23.92 11.52 -1.51
CA ASP A 175 -22.90 11.85 -2.51
C ASP A 175 -22.41 13.28 -2.29
N VAL A 176 -21.17 13.42 -1.80
CA VAL A 176 -20.61 14.71 -1.40
C VAL A 176 -19.29 15.01 -2.10
N ARG A 177 -18.97 16.30 -2.23
CA ARG A 177 -17.66 16.77 -2.67
C ARG A 177 -16.92 17.38 -1.47
N LEU A 178 -15.85 16.70 -1.04
CA LEU A 178 -14.92 17.22 -0.04
C LEU A 178 -13.86 18.08 -0.76
N GLY A 179 -13.64 19.30 -0.28
CA GLY A 179 -12.69 20.26 -0.82
C GLY A 179 -12.47 21.46 0.12
N PRO A 180 -11.64 22.44 -0.25
CA PRO A 180 -11.41 23.60 0.61
C PRO A 180 -12.68 24.43 0.79
N ARG A 181 -13.02 24.77 2.04
CA ARG A 181 -14.16 25.63 2.41
C ARG A 181 -13.72 26.71 3.40
N PRO A 182 -14.18 27.97 3.26
CA PRO A 182 -13.85 29.01 4.23
C PRO A 182 -14.39 28.68 5.63
N TRP A 183 -13.60 28.98 6.67
CA TRP A 183 -14.03 28.82 8.06
C TRP A 183 -15.34 29.56 8.40
N SER A 184 -15.53 30.74 7.80
CA SER A 184 -16.74 31.53 7.98
C SER A 184 -18.00 30.85 7.43
N GLU A 185 -17.88 30.02 6.38
CA GLU A 185 -18.98 29.23 5.85
C GLU A 185 -19.29 28.05 6.77
N ILE A 186 -18.26 27.34 7.25
CA ILE A 186 -18.39 26.19 8.15
C ILE A 186 -19.10 26.60 9.44
N ARG A 187 -18.70 27.73 10.05
CA ARG A 187 -19.31 28.24 11.29
C ARG A 187 -20.74 28.72 11.09
N LYS A 188 -21.05 29.37 9.97
CA LYS A 188 -22.42 29.84 9.64
C LYS A 188 -23.40 28.68 9.46
N ARG A 189 -22.91 27.51 9.04
CA ARG A 189 -23.73 26.32 8.76
C ARG A 189 -23.63 25.26 9.86
N ALA A 190 -23.03 25.60 11.01
CA ALA A 190 -23.02 24.71 12.16
C ALA A 190 -24.46 24.35 12.57
N GLY A 191 -24.74 23.05 12.70
CA GLY A 191 -26.08 22.53 13.01
C GLY A 191 -27.00 22.36 11.79
N ALA A 192 -26.52 22.58 10.57
CA ALA A 192 -27.25 22.20 9.36
C ALA A 192 -27.45 20.67 9.29
N SER A 193 -28.58 20.24 8.73
CA SER A 193 -28.95 18.84 8.65
C SER A 193 -28.34 18.09 7.45
N ASP A 194 -27.77 18.79 6.47
CA ASP A 194 -27.11 18.13 5.34
C ASP A 194 -25.78 17.51 5.74
N SER A 195 -25.53 16.28 5.28
CA SER A 195 -24.40 15.47 5.70
C SER A 195 -23.05 16.14 5.47
N LEU A 196 -22.91 16.95 4.40
CA LEU A 196 -21.67 17.65 4.10
C LEU A 196 -21.35 18.71 5.16
N ASN A 197 -22.28 19.62 5.46
CA ASN A 197 -22.03 20.66 6.47
C ASN A 197 -21.86 20.05 7.86
N ARG A 198 -22.64 19.01 8.19
CA ARG A 198 -22.46 18.25 9.44
C ARG A 198 -21.03 17.73 9.58
N LEU A 199 -20.50 17.04 8.56
CA LEU A 199 -19.12 16.51 8.57
C LEU A 199 -18.09 17.61 8.80
N TYR A 200 -18.19 18.72 8.06
CA TYR A 200 -17.25 19.84 8.22
C TYR A 200 -17.30 20.43 9.62
N SER A 201 -18.50 20.69 10.16
CA SER A 201 -18.66 21.29 11.48
C SER A 201 -18.22 20.37 12.61
N GLU A 202 -18.62 19.10 12.59
CA GLU A 202 -18.26 18.13 13.65
C GLU A 202 -16.76 17.83 13.66
N ILE A 203 -16.15 17.58 12.49
CA ILE A 203 -14.71 17.33 12.42
C ILE A 203 -13.92 18.59 12.79
N ALA A 204 -14.31 19.77 12.31
CA ALA A 204 -13.64 21.01 12.69
C ALA A 204 -13.67 21.24 14.22
N ALA A 205 -14.84 21.09 14.84
CA ALA A 205 -14.99 21.22 16.29
C ALA A 205 -14.16 20.18 17.06
N LEU A 206 -14.09 18.94 16.55
CA LEU A 206 -13.27 17.88 17.13
C LEU A 206 -11.78 18.23 17.10
N ILE A 207 -11.29 18.73 15.95
CA ILE A 207 -9.89 19.13 15.79
C ILE A 207 -9.56 20.37 16.63
N GLU A 208 -10.46 21.37 16.70
CA GLU A 208 -10.30 22.55 17.57
C GLU A 208 -10.23 22.13 19.05
N THR A 209 -11.12 21.23 19.49
CA THR A 209 -11.19 20.76 20.88
C THR A 209 -9.94 19.98 21.31
N HIS A 210 -9.38 19.17 20.41
CA HIS A 210 -8.24 18.30 20.71
C HIS A 210 -6.90 18.80 20.14
N ALA A 211 -6.81 20.08 19.76
CA ALA A 211 -5.63 20.63 19.10
C ALA A 211 -4.32 20.38 19.88
N GLU A 212 -4.30 20.68 21.18
CA GLU A 212 -3.12 20.47 22.04
C GLU A 212 -2.75 18.98 22.20
N LEU A 213 -3.75 18.10 22.24
CA LEU A 213 -3.53 16.66 22.33
C LEU A 213 -2.89 16.14 21.04
N ILE A 214 -3.38 16.59 19.88
CA ILE A 214 -2.83 16.26 18.56
C ILE A 214 -1.38 16.74 18.49
N ASP A 215 -1.10 18.02 18.82
CA ASP A 215 0.26 18.57 18.77
C ASP A 215 1.26 17.83 19.67
N ARG A 216 0.80 17.34 20.83
CA ARG A 216 1.64 16.63 21.81
C ARG A 216 1.86 15.15 21.48
N ARG A 217 0.82 14.43 21.03
CA ARG A 217 0.82 12.96 20.94
C ARG A 217 0.95 12.42 19.53
N PHE A 218 0.58 13.19 18.51
CA PHE A 218 0.62 12.71 17.15
C PHE A 218 2.09 12.52 16.69
N PRO A 219 2.45 11.40 16.01
CA PRO A 219 3.84 11.14 15.63
C PRO A 219 4.42 12.26 14.76
N ARG A 220 5.65 12.70 15.10
CA ARG A 220 6.35 13.79 14.38
C ARG A 220 6.99 13.34 13.07
N PHE A 221 7.26 12.05 12.91
CA PHE A 221 7.84 11.52 11.69
C PHE A 221 6.89 11.73 10.51
N TRP A 222 7.40 12.37 9.45
CA TRP A 222 6.56 12.89 8.38
C TRP A 222 5.95 11.80 7.49
N ARG A 223 6.69 10.69 7.25
CA ARG A 223 6.25 9.60 6.37
C ARG A 223 5.50 8.55 7.17
N ARG A 224 4.20 8.76 7.28
CA ARG A 224 3.28 7.96 8.10
C ARG A 224 1.96 7.76 7.37
N SER A 225 1.43 6.54 7.50
CA SER A 225 0.11 6.11 7.05
C SER A 225 -0.74 5.45 8.14
N SER A 226 -0.31 5.48 9.41
CA SER A 226 -1.10 4.97 10.55
C SER A 226 -2.20 5.92 11.02
N GLY A 227 -3.39 5.41 11.33
CA GLY A 227 -4.50 6.23 11.82
C GLY A 227 -5.07 7.19 10.77
N TYR A 228 -5.93 8.11 11.22
CA TYR A 228 -6.42 9.21 10.38
C TYR A 228 -5.47 10.41 10.44
N ASN A 229 -5.31 11.12 9.33
CA ASN A 229 -4.39 12.27 9.17
C ASN A 229 -4.85 13.55 9.91
N LEU A 230 -5.02 13.46 11.24
CA LEU A 230 -5.47 14.60 12.06
C LEU A 230 -4.45 15.75 12.03
N ASP A 231 -3.16 15.46 11.85
CA ASP A 231 -2.10 16.45 11.70
C ASP A 231 -2.28 17.37 10.47
N TYR A 232 -2.86 16.84 9.38
CA TYR A 232 -3.19 17.66 8.21
C TYR A 232 -4.32 18.64 8.51
N LEU A 233 -5.35 18.19 9.25
CA LEU A 233 -6.47 19.06 9.62
C LEU A 233 -6.05 20.07 10.69
N ARG A 234 -5.24 19.66 11.66
CA ARG A 234 -4.71 20.53 12.72
C ARG A 234 -3.91 21.70 12.16
N ARG A 235 -3.08 21.48 11.13
CA ARG A 235 -2.32 22.54 10.45
C ARG A 235 -3.21 23.56 9.73
N GLN A 236 -4.43 23.18 9.35
CA GLN A 236 -5.37 24.05 8.64
C GLN A 236 -6.24 24.91 9.57
N LEU A 237 -6.16 24.73 10.90
CA LEU A 237 -6.89 25.58 11.86
C LEU A 237 -6.46 27.05 11.78
N ASP A 238 -5.20 27.28 11.41
CA ASP A 238 -4.60 28.62 11.29
C ASP A 238 -4.78 29.22 9.87
N ASP A 239 -5.34 28.44 8.94
CA ASP A 239 -5.58 28.85 7.55
C ASP A 239 -6.93 29.57 7.39
N GLN A 240 -7.14 30.22 6.23
CA GLN A 240 -8.43 30.83 5.88
C GLN A 240 -9.50 29.80 5.45
N SER A 241 -9.08 28.58 5.10
CA SER A 241 -9.95 27.51 4.61
C SER A 241 -9.60 26.17 5.23
N PHE A 242 -10.61 25.32 5.39
CA PHE A 242 -10.49 23.97 5.91
C PHE A 242 -10.91 22.96 4.81
N ASN A 243 -10.11 21.93 4.60
CA ASN A 243 -10.31 20.89 3.60
C ASN A 243 -10.27 19.50 4.25
N LEU A 244 -11.40 18.77 4.18
CA LEU A 244 -11.50 17.41 4.70
C LEU A 244 -10.93 16.34 3.76
N ALA A 245 -10.69 16.64 2.48
CA ALA A 245 -10.26 15.64 1.51
C ALA A 245 -8.96 14.90 1.91
N PRO A 246 -7.91 15.56 2.46
CA PRO A 246 -6.71 14.87 2.94
C PRO A 246 -6.94 13.89 4.10
N LEU A 247 -8.05 14.00 4.85
CA LEU A 247 -8.40 13.05 5.91
C LEU A 247 -8.69 11.64 5.36
N LEU A 248 -9.21 11.57 4.13
CA LEU A 248 -9.49 10.29 3.47
C LEU A 248 -8.22 9.61 2.96
N ALA A 249 -7.11 10.35 2.83
CA ALA A 249 -5.83 9.73 2.52
C ALA A 249 -5.36 8.91 3.73
N GLY A 250 -5.11 7.62 3.55
CA GLY A 250 -4.79 6.70 4.66
C GLY A 250 -6.00 6.15 5.41
N SER A 251 -7.23 6.52 5.01
CA SER A 251 -8.45 6.04 5.68
C SER A 251 -8.85 4.60 5.31
N GLU A 252 -8.20 4.00 4.31
CA GLU A 252 -8.43 2.61 3.90
C GLU A 252 -9.89 2.27 3.57
N GLY A 253 -10.66 3.25 3.09
CA GLY A 253 -12.08 3.07 2.78
C GLY A 253 -13.00 2.99 4.01
N THR A 254 -12.49 3.31 5.20
CA THR A 254 -13.27 3.31 6.45
C THR A 254 -14.12 4.58 6.63
N LEU A 255 -13.86 5.64 5.86
CA LEU A 255 -14.59 6.92 5.95
C LEU A 255 -15.46 7.23 4.73
N GLY A 256 -15.33 6.49 3.63
CA GLY A 256 -16.19 6.66 2.46
C GLY A 256 -15.67 5.95 1.22
N LEU A 257 -16.50 5.94 0.17
CA LEU A 257 -16.16 5.40 -1.15
C LEU A 257 -15.81 6.55 -2.08
N ILE A 258 -14.54 6.68 -2.44
CA ILE A 258 -14.07 7.71 -3.38
C ILE A 258 -14.56 7.34 -4.79
N LEU A 259 -15.25 8.25 -5.48
CA LEU A 259 -15.67 8.11 -6.88
C LEU A 259 -14.72 8.83 -7.84
N GLU A 260 -14.31 10.04 -7.47
CA GLU A 260 -13.43 10.91 -8.26
C GLU A 260 -12.43 11.63 -7.35
N ALA A 261 -11.24 11.86 -7.87
CA ALA A 261 -10.20 12.65 -7.22
C ALA A 261 -9.71 13.77 -8.12
N GLU A 262 -9.69 14.99 -7.58
CA GLU A 262 -8.94 16.09 -8.18
C GLU A 262 -7.57 16.16 -7.50
N LEU A 263 -6.50 16.03 -8.30
CA LEU A 263 -5.13 15.94 -7.83
C LEU A 263 -4.28 17.09 -8.37
N GLN A 264 -3.38 17.59 -7.53
CA GLN A 264 -2.30 18.49 -7.90
C GLN A 264 -1.13 17.70 -8.52
N LEU A 265 -0.73 18.10 -9.72
CA LEU A 265 0.35 17.48 -10.49
C LEU A 265 1.69 18.19 -10.28
N VAL A 266 2.77 17.44 -10.50
CA VAL A 266 4.17 17.91 -10.48
C VAL A 266 4.80 17.76 -11.86
N PRO A 267 5.83 18.56 -12.20
CA PRO A 267 6.58 18.37 -13.43
C PRO A 267 7.37 17.05 -13.40
N VAL A 268 7.52 16.43 -14.57
CA VAL A 268 8.45 15.33 -14.78
C VAL A 268 9.86 15.92 -14.90
N PRO A 269 10.85 15.51 -14.07
CA PRO A 269 12.20 16.04 -14.17
C PRO A 269 12.83 15.69 -15.53
N PRO A 270 13.47 16.64 -16.23
CA PRO A 270 13.96 16.44 -17.60
C PRO A 270 15.21 15.56 -17.67
N HIS A 271 16.04 15.56 -16.61
CA HIS A 271 17.26 14.79 -16.55
C HIS A 271 17.38 14.04 -15.23
N LYS A 272 17.96 12.84 -15.28
CA LYS A 272 18.29 12.02 -14.11
C LYS A 272 19.64 11.35 -14.28
N ALA A 273 20.28 11.01 -13.17
CA ALA A 273 21.44 10.13 -13.13
C ALA A 273 21.39 9.26 -11.88
N LEU A 274 21.91 8.04 -11.99
CA LEU A 274 22.08 7.13 -10.86
C LEU A 274 23.57 6.98 -10.52
N ALA A 275 23.85 6.69 -9.26
CA ALA A 275 25.12 6.19 -8.79
C ALA A 275 24.89 4.93 -7.96
N ILE A 276 25.64 3.88 -8.25
CA ILE A 276 25.55 2.60 -7.54
C ILE A 276 26.71 2.49 -6.58
N LEU A 277 26.39 2.36 -5.29
CA LEU A 277 27.34 2.20 -4.19
C LEU A 277 27.28 0.76 -3.69
N HIS A 278 28.43 0.10 -3.63
CA HIS A 278 28.57 -1.29 -3.19
C HIS A 278 29.16 -1.32 -1.79
N TYR A 279 28.45 -1.93 -0.85
CA TYR A 279 28.88 -2.07 0.54
C TYR A 279 29.12 -3.54 0.86
N ASP A 280 30.22 -3.82 1.55
CA ASP A 280 30.55 -5.15 2.07
C ASP A 280 29.86 -5.43 3.42
N ASP A 281 29.22 -4.42 4.00
CA ASP A 281 28.51 -4.47 5.28
C ASP A 281 27.26 -3.58 5.28
N THR A 282 26.15 -4.08 5.80
CA THR A 282 24.86 -3.37 5.85
C THR A 282 24.86 -2.23 6.87
N ASP A 283 25.57 -2.35 8.00
CA ASP A 283 25.62 -1.30 9.02
C ASP A 283 26.31 -0.04 8.47
N THR A 284 27.44 -0.23 7.78
CA THR A 284 28.15 0.83 7.05
C THR A 284 27.25 1.50 6.00
N ALA A 285 26.44 0.72 5.28
CA ALA A 285 25.47 1.26 4.34
C ALA A 285 24.47 2.17 5.07
N PHE A 286 23.80 1.69 6.12
CA PHE A 286 22.82 2.49 6.85
C PHE A 286 23.42 3.73 7.52
N ARG A 287 24.64 3.66 8.06
CA ARG A 287 25.32 4.82 8.67
C ARG A 287 25.64 5.92 7.66
N SER A 288 25.79 5.59 6.37
CA SER A 288 26.04 6.59 5.33
C SER A 288 24.80 7.37 4.89
N VAL A 289 23.59 6.91 5.23
CA VAL A 289 22.34 7.53 4.73
C VAL A 289 22.19 9.01 5.11
N PRO A 290 22.41 9.45 6.37
CA PRO A 290 22.31 10.86 6.72
C PRO A 290 23.26 11.75 5.92
N ASP A 291 24.52 11.31 5.74
CA ASP A 291 25.50 12.05 4.95
C ASP A 291 25.10 12.12 3.47
N LEU A 292 24.66 11.00 2.89
CA LEU A 292 24.19 10.96 1.50
C LEU A 292 23.01 11.90 1.27
N LEU A 293 22.09 12.03 2.23
CA LEU A 293 20.97 12.96 2.16
C LEU A 293 21.42 14.42 2.09
N THR A 294 22.57 14.79 2.67
CA THR A 294 23.10 16.16 2.56
C THR A 294 23.48 16.57 1.14
N LEU A 295 23.66 15.59 0.24
CA LEU A 295 23.94 15.82 -1.18
C LEU A 295 22.68 16.16 -2.00
N ASN A 296 21.49 16.12 -1.36
CA ASN A 296 20.17 16.33 -1.95
C ASN A 296 19.83 15.35 -3.10
N PRO A 297 19.92 14.02 -2.88
CA PRO A 297 19.44 13.05 -3.86
C PRO A 297 17.90 13.11 -4.01
N SER A 298 17.38 12.64 -5.13
CA SER A 298 15.94 12.43 -5.32
C SER A 298 15.46 11.10 -4.72
N ALA A 299 16.35 10.11 -4.60
CA ALA A 299 16.09 8.83 -3.95
C ALA A 299 17.39 8.15 -3.48
N ILE A 300 17.29 7.33 -2.41
CA ILE A 300 18.32 6.36 -2.01
C ILE A 300 17.59 5.05 -1.74
N GLU A 301 17.82 4.05 -2.60
CA GLU A 301 17.17 2.74 -2.51
C GLU A 301 18.18 1.64 -2.16
N LEU A 302 17.77 0.72 -1.28
CA LEU A 302 18.52 -0.47 -0.90
C LEU A 302 18.11 -1.69 -1.74
N VAL A 303 19.12 -2.47 -2.14
CA VAL A 303 19.01 -3.87 -2.57
C VAL A 303 20.02 -4.70 -1.74
N ASP A 304 19.54 -5.69 -0.99
CA ASP A 304 20.40 -6.57 -0.19
C ASP A 304 20.89 -7.81 -0.96
N ASP A 305 21.80 -8.55 -0.30
CA ASP A 305 22.38 -9.80 -0.78
C ASP A 305 21.32 -10.86 -1.12
N MET A 306 20.28 -11.01 -0.30
CA MET A 306 19.21 -11.98 -0.54
C MET A 306 18.45 -11.69 -1.83
N LEU A 307 18.06 -10.42 -2.06
CA LEU A 307 17.41 -10.02 -3.29
C LEU A 307 18.35 -10.17 -4.50
N MET A 308 19.61 -9.79 -4.37
CA MET A 308 20.59 -10.00 -5.45
C MET A 308 20.74 -11.48 -5.81
N ARG A 309 20.88 -12.36 -4.81
CA ARG A 309 20.97 -13.81 -5.00
C ARG A 309 19.75 -14.37 -5.73
N LEU A 310 18.54 -14.07 -5.26
CA LEU A 310 17.30 -14.52 -5.90
C LEU A 310 17.15 -13.97 -7.32
N THR A 311 17.64 -12.76 -7.58
CA THR A 311 17.69 -12.19 -8.93
C THR A 311 18.63 -12.97 -9.85
N ARG A 312 19.81 -13.38 -9.36
CA ARG A 312 20.75 -14.23 -10.13
C ARG A 312 20.18 -15.62 -10.42
N GLU A 313 19.38 -16.17 -9.52
CA GLU A 313 18.72 -17.47 -9.67
C GLU A 313 17.50 -17.44 -10.64
N SER A 314 16.94 -16.25 -10.89
CA SER A 314 15.75 -16.10 -11.72
C SER A 314 16.09 -15.95 -13.22
N PRO A 315 15.60 -16.86 -14.09
CA PRO A 315 15.68 -16.67 -15.54
C PRO A 315 15.00 -15.35 -15.98
N GLY A 316 15.59 -14.63 -16.92
CA GLY A 316 15.06 -13.34 -17.40
C GLY A 316 15.51 -12.11 -16.58
N TRP A 317 16.03 -12.35 -15.37
CA TRP A 317 16.44 -11.30 -14.43
C TRP A 317 17.94 -11.32 -14.13
N ARG A 318 18.59 -12.49 -14.16
CA ARG A 318 20.04 -12.60 -13.90
C ARG A 318 20.86 -11.67 -14.82
N GLU A 319 20.46 -11.56 -16.08
CA GLU A 319 21.14 -10.72 -17.08
C GLU A 319 20.90 -9.21 -16.88
N ARG A 320 20.00 -8.84 -15.96
CA ARG A 320 19.69 -7.44 -15.63
C ARG A 320 20.52 -6.91 -14.46
N LEU A 321 21.22 -7.75 -13.70
CA LEU A 321 22.13 -7.33 -12.63
C LEU A 321 23.46 -6.76 -13.15
N THR A 322 23.44 -6.07 -14.30
CA THR A 322 24.63 -5.51 -14.95
C THR A 322 25.32 -4.40 -14.14
N PHE A 323 24.63 -3.88 -13.12
CA PHE A 323 25.08 -2.77 -12.29
C PHE A 323 25.62 -3.21 -10.93
N VAL A 324 25.66 -4.53 -10.67
CA VAL A 324 26.19 -5.11 -9.44
C VAL A 324 27.54 -5.75 -9.72
N GLU A 325 28.58 -5.30 -9.03
CA GLU A 325 29.93 -5.85 -9.13
C GLU A 325 30.28 -6.71 -7.90
N GLY A 326 30.73 -7.94 -8.14
CA GLY A 326 31.10 -8.90 -7.10
C GLY A 326 29.90 -9.38 -6.27
N GLU A 327 30.18 -9.66 -4.99
CA GLU A 327 29.19 -10.14 -4.00
C GLU A 327 29.10 -9.18 -2.81
N PRO A 328 28.56 -7.95 -3.01
CA PRO A 328 28.35 -7.01 -1.91
C PRO A 328 27.25 -7.50 -0.95
N ALA A 329 27.33 -7.08 0.32
CA ALA A 329 26.24 -7.30 1.29
C ALA A 329 25.04 -6.39 1.03
N ALA A 330 25.30 -5.18 0.50
CA ALA A 330 24.26 -4.22 0.15
C ALA A 330 24.67 -3.36 -1.05
N VAL A 331 23.67 -2.94 -1.82
CA VAL A 331 23.80 -1.96 -2.89
C VAL A 331 22.85 -0.80 -2.62
N PHE A 332 23.38 0.43 -2.63
CA PHE A 332 22.56 1.64 -2.71
C PHE A 332 22.49 2.14 -4.14
N ILE A 333 21.26 2.43 -4.58
CA ILE A 333 20.95 3.15 -5.80
C ILE A 333 20.63 4.59 -5.38
N VAL A 334 21.55 5.51 -5.65
CA VAL A 334 21.36 6.94 -5.38
C VAL A 334 20.93 7.61 -6.68
N GLU A 335 19.76 8.24 -6.70
CA GLU A 335 19.28 9.02 -7.84
C GLU A 335 19.45 10.52 -7.58
N PHE A 336 19.87 11.25 -8.62
CA PHE A 336 19.72 12.70 -8.71
C PHE A 336 18.84 13.04 -9.90
N ALA A 337 17.97 14.03 -9.74
CA ALA A 337 17.11 14.55 -10.80
C ALA A 337 17.21 16.09 -10.83
N GLY A 338 17.18 16.69 -12.02
CA GLY A 338 17.30 18.14 -12.15
C GLY A 338 17.18 18.67 -13.57
N GLU A 339 17.36 19.99 -13.70
CA GLU A 339 17.08 20.76 -14.93
C GLU A 339 18.19 20.71 -15.98
N SER A 340 19.40 20.25 -15.65
CA SER A 340 20.50 20.20 -16.63
C SER A 340 21.46 19.04 -16.40
N PRO A 341 22.12 18.53 -17.46
CA PRO A 341 23.20 17.54 -17.32
C PRO A 341 24.37 18.03 -16.45
N ALA A 342 24.72 19.32 -16.54
CA ALA A 342 25.81 19.89 -15.74
C ALA A 342 25.51 19.86 -14.23
N TYR A 343 24.26 20.09 -13.83
CA TYR A 343 23.83 19.92 -12.46
C TYR A 343 23.99 18.47 -11.98
N LEU A 344 23.64 17.49 -12.81
CA LEU A 344 23.81 16.07 -12.46
C LEU A 344 25.28 15.68 -12.35
N ASP A 345 26.14 16.24 -13.21
CA ASP A 345 27.58 16.00 -13.15
C ASP A 345 28.19 16.55 -11.84
N ASP A 346 27.79 17.75 -11.41
CA ASP A 346 28.16 18.32 -10.11
C ASP A 346 27.74 17.42 -8.94
N ARG A 347 26.48 16.95 -8.92
CA ARG A 347 26.00 16.03 -7.88
C ARG A 347 26.78 14.72 -7.84
N LEU A 348 27.05 14.11 -9.00
CA LEU A 348 27.83 12.87 -9.09
C LEU A 348 29.28 13.06 -8.66
N GLN A 349 29.90 14.21 -8.96
CA GLN A 349 31.25 14.54 -8.50
C GLN A 349 31.30 14.73 -6.99
N ALA A 350 30.31 15.43 -6.41
CA ALA A 350 30.20 15.59 -4.96
C ALA A 350 30.03 14.23 -4.26
N LEU A 351 29.20 13.35 -4.82
CA LEU A 351 29.04 11.98 -4.31
C LEU A 351 30.33 11.16 -4.44
N ALA A 352 31.07 11.27 -5.56
CA ALA A 352 32.35 10.60 -5.73
C ALA A 352 33.39 11.07 -4.70
N ALA A 353 33.44 12.37 -4.41
CA ALA A 353 34.33 12.93 -3.40
C ALA A 353 33.98 12.43 -1.98
N TYR A 354 32.68 12.38 -1.65
CA TYR A 354 32.20 11.77 -0.41
C TYR A 354 32.63 10.29 -0.33
N TRP A 355 32.36 9.52 -1.38
CA TRP A 355 32.62 8.08 -1.44
C TRP A 355 34.11 7.75 -1.30
N GLN A 356 34.99 8.54 -1.92
CA GLN A 356 36.44 8.43 -1.74
C GLN A 356 36.87 8.70 -0.30
N LYS A 357 36.30 9.74 0.33
CA LYS A 357 36.61 10.11 1.73
C LYS A 357 36.12 9.05 2.73
N ALA A 358 34.99 8.42 2.46
CA ALA A 358 34.42 7.36 3.30
C ALA A 358 35.27 6.08 3.32
N GLY A 359 36.19 5.90 2.35
CA GLY A 359 37.14 4.78 2.35
C GLY A 359 36.52 3.44 1.95
N CYS A 360 35.38 3.42 1.26
CA CYS A 360 34.59 2.22 0.99
C CYS A 360 35.17 1.22 -0.04
N GLY A 361 36.46 1.31 -0.39
CA GLY A 361 37.24 0.30 -1.13
C GLY A 361 36.89 0.04 -2.60
N ARG A 362 35.61 0.18 -3.01
CA ARG A 362 35.12 -0.06 -4.37
C ARG A 362 34.77 1.26 -5.05
N PRO A 363 34.99 1.43 -6.37
CA PRO A 363 34.51 2.61 -7.09
C PRO A 363 32.97 2.62 -7.13
N LEU A 364 32.37 3.80 -7.11
CA LEU A 364 30.94 3.94 -7.45
C LEU A 364 30.74 3.76 -8.96
N ILE A 365 29.55 3.30 -9.37
CA ILE A 365 29.20 3.14 -10.79
C ILE A 365 28.18 4.20 -11.19
N PRO A 366 28.53 5.21 -12.01
CA PRO A 366 27.57 6.19 -12.50
C PRO A 366 26.78 5.65 -13.70
N ILE A 367 25.47 5.90 -13.73
CA ILE A 367 24.58 5.48 -14.82
C ILE A 367 23.77 6.69 -15.30
N LYS A 368 24.13 7.20 -16.47
CA LYS A 368 23.55 8.41 -17.08
C LYS A 368 22.63 8.12 -18.27
N ASP A 369 22.78 6.96 -18.91
CA ASP A 369 21.95 6.60 -20.05
C ASP A 369 20.59 6.06 -19.61
N ALA A 370 19.54 6.41 -20.36
CA ALA A 370 18.17 6.05 -20.02
C ALA A 370 17.95 4.53 -19.92
N ARG A 371 18.64 3.73 -20.75
CA ARG A 371 18.50 2.27 -20.76
C ARG A 371 19.09 1.65 -19.50
N GLY A 372 20.27 2.09 -19.06
CA GLY A 372 20.87 1.68 -17.80
C GLY A 372 19.99 2.04 -16.61
N GLN A 373 19.44 3.26 -16.58
CA GLN A 373 18.54 3.70 -15.52
C GLN A 373 17.25 2.87 -15.46
N GLU A 374 16.63 2.64 -16.61
CA GLU A 374 15.43 1.80 -16.71
C GLU A 374 15.71 0.37 -16.21
N ASN A 375 16.87 -0.19 -16.55
CA ASN A 375 17.25 -1.53 -16.11
C ASN A 375 17.39 -1.62 -14.57
N VAL A 376 18.09 -0.67 -13.94
CA VAL A 376 18.22 -0.60 -12.47
C VAL A 376 16.85 -0.51 -11.82
N TRP A 377 16.01 0.43 -12.28
CA TRP A 377 14.67 0.61 -11.74
C TRP A 377 13.77 -0.60 -11.97
N ALA A 378 13.93 -1.33 -13.08
CA ALA A 378 13.17 -2.55 -13.35
C ALA A 378 13.52 -3.65 -12.33
N VAL A 379 14.80 -3.86 -12.01
CA VAL A 379 15.23 -4.82 -10.99
C VAL A 379 14.70 -4.41 -9.61
N ARG A 380 14.89 -3.15 -9.21
CA ARG A 380 14.43 -2.63 -7.91
C ARG A 380 12.90 -2.79 -7.75
N LYS A 381 12.11 -2.48 -8.78
CA LYS A 381 10.64 -2.62 -8.76
C LYS A 381 10.17 -4.08 -8.78
N ALA A 382 10.98 -5.01 -9.30
CA ALA A 382 10.67 -6.44 -9.30
C ALA A 382 10.94 -7.12 -7.96
N GLY A 383 11.61 -6.45 -7.01
CA GLY A 383 12.08 -7.02 -5.74
C GLY A 383 11.07 -7.91 -5.02
N LEU A 384 9.84 -7.42 -4.80
CA LEU A 384 8.79 -8.20 -4.13
C LEU A 384 8.48 -9.54 -4.84
N ASN A 385 8.44 -9.54 -6.18
CA ASN A 385 8.14 -10.75 -6.95
C ASN A 385 9.31 -11.73 -6.92
N LEU A 386 10.53 -11.20 -6.98
CA LEU A 386 11.76 -12.00 -6.87
C LEU A 386 11.86 -12.65 -5.49
N LEU A 387 11.55 -11.91 -4.41
CA LEU A 387 11.46 -12.48 -3.06
C LEU A 387 10.38 -13.56 -2.95
N SER A 388 9.23 -13.36 -3.58
CA SER A 388 8.12 -14.32 -3.55
C SER A 388 8.43 -15.61 -4.34
N SER A 389 9.45 -15.60 -5.20
CA SER A 389 9.92 -16.78 -5.94
C SER A 389 10.77 -17.75 -5.11
N MET A 390 11.12 -17.39 -3.87
CA MET A 390 11.79 -18.28 -2.92
C MET A 390 10.99 -19.58 -2.79
N ARG A 391 11.63 -20.73 -3.01
CA ARG A 391 10.99 -22.05 -2.98
C ARG A 391 10.86 -22.59 -1.55
N GLY A 392 9.91 -23.51 -1.35
CA GLY A 392 9.61 -24.11 -0.05
C GLY A 392 8.53 -23.35 0.74
N ASP A 393 8.23 -23.87 1.94
CA ASP A 393 7.16 -23.34 2.80
C ASP A 393 7.56 -22.06 3.55
N ALA A 394 8.86 -21.89 3.83
CA ALA A 394 9.37 -20.66 4.41
C ALA A 394 9.45 -19.58 3.31
N LYS A 395 8.82 -18.43 3.55
CA LYS A 395 8.73 -17.32 2.57
C LYS A 395 9.13 -16.00 3.24
N PRO A 396 9.67 -15.02 2.47
CA PRO A 396 9.80 -13.64 2.95
C PRO A 396 8.42 -12.99 3.11
N VAL A 397 7.90 -12.94 4.34
CA VAL A 397 6.53 -12.47 4.63
C VAL A 397 6.49 -10.97 4.93
N PRO A 398 5.39 -10.26 4.59
CA PRO A 398 5.13 -8.94 5.15
C PRO A 398 4.68 -9.06 6.63
N GLY A 399 4.64 -7.93 7.32
CA GLY A 399 4.33 -7.73 8.73
C GLY A 399 5.08 -6.51 9.26
N ILE A 400 6.41 -6.54 9.14
CA ILE A 400 7.32 -5.49 9.66
C ILE A 400 7.98 -4.65 8.58
N GLU A 401 7.62 -4.84 7.31
CA GLU A 401 8.31 -4.23 6.19
C GLU A 401 8.02 -2.73 6.04
N ASP A 402 7.03 -2.20 6.73
CA ASP A 402 6.57 -0.81 6.57
C ASP A 402 6.95 0.10 7.74
N MET A 403 7.79 -0.41 8.64
CA MET A 403 8.30 0.32 9.79
C MET A 403 9.29 1.37 9.31
N ALA A 404 9.17 2.60 9.81
CA ALA A 404 10.06 3.68 9.41
C ALA A 404 10.54 4.50 10.61
N VAL A 405 11.78 4.98 10.54
CA VAL A 405 12.42 5.82 11.55
C VAL A 405 13.08 7.03 10.89
N PRO A 406 13.34 8.13 11.62
CA PRO A 406 14.19 9.21 11.14
C PRO A 406 15.54 8.67 10.60
N PRO A 407 16.02 9.09 9.42
CA PRO A 407 17.24 8.56 8.81
C PRO A 407 18.48 8.61 9.72
N GLU A 408 18.59 9.62 10.58
CA GLU A 408 19.65 9.76 11.59
C GLU A 408 19.70 8.61 12.62
N HIS A 409 18.61 7.87 12.78
CA HIS A 409 18.48 6.73 13.68
C HIS A 409 18.44 5.39 12.94
N LEU A 410 18.47 5.39 11.60
CA LEU A 410 18.25 4.21 10.79
C LEU A 410 19.24 3.08 11.09
N ALA A 411 20.54 3.39 11.17
CA ALA A 411 21.56 2.37 11.42
C ALA A 411 21.37 1.67 12.77
N ASP A 412 21.13 2.42 13.83
CA ASP A 412 20.98 1.86 15.18
C ASP A 412 19.66 1.07 15.31
N TYR A 413 18.58 1.54 14.69
CA TYR A 413 17.33 0.77 14.58
C TYR A 413 17.54 -0.56 13.84
N MET A 414 18.22 -0.54 12.69
CA MET A 414 18.45 -1.74 11.89
C MET A 414 19.37 -2.75 12.61
N ARG A 415 20.33 -2.27 13.40
CA ARG A 415 21.17 -3.12 14.27
C ARG A 415 20.33 -3.83 15.33
N GLU A 416 19.50 -3.11 16.09
CA GLU A 416 18.64 -3.74 17.11
C GLU A 416 17.56 -4.64 16.49
N LEU A 417 17.05 -4.30 15.31
CA LEU A 417 16.13 -5.16 14.56
C LEU A 417 16.82 -6.46 14.10
N ARG A 418 18.08 -6.39 13.68
CA ARG A 418 18.89 -7.58 13.37
C ARG A 418 19.08 -8.46 14.60
N GLU A 419 19.41 -7.88 15.75
CA GLU A 419 19.53 -8.61 17.02
C GLU A 419 18.20 -9.31 17.39
N LEU A 420 17.05 -8.66 17.17
CA LEU A 420 15.73 -9.23 17.39
C LEU A 420 15.45 -10.46 16.50
N LEU A 421 15.87 -10.40 15.23
CA LEU A 421 15.75 -11.46 14.24
C LEU A 421 16.69 -12.64 14.56
N ASP A 422 17.96 -12.34 14.84
CA ASP A 422 19.01 -13.33 15.12
C ASP A 422 18.73 -14.10 16.40
N GLY A 423 18.20 -13.43 17.43
CA GLY A 423 17.75 -14.07 18.68
C GLY A 423 16.64 -15.11 18.48
N ARG A 424 16.01 -15.16 17.30
CA ARG A 424 14.99 -16.14 16.90
C ARG A 424 15.46 -17.08 15.78
N GLY A 425 16.70 -16.94 15.32
CA GLY A 425 17.22 -17.68 14.17
C GLY A 425 16.49 -17.38 12.87
N VAL A 426 15.94 -16.17 12.72
CA VAL A 426 15.15 -15.77 11.55
C VAL A 426 15.98 -14.88 10.64
N VAL A 427 16.20 -15.32 9.41
CA VAL A 427 16.79 -14.46 8.36
C VAL A 427 15.72 -13.58 7.72
N ALA A 428 16.10 -12.43 7.18
CA ALA A 428 15.18 -11.51 6.52
C ALA A 428 15.79 -10.91 5.25
N ALA A 429 14.94 -10.68 4.26
CA ALA A 429 15.29 -9.84 3.11
C ALA A 429 15.09 -8.36 3.46
N MET A 430 15.93 -7.49 2.94
CA MET A 430 15.90 -6.04 3.14
C MET A 430 16.02 -5.31 1.81
N TYR A 431 15.10 -4.40 1.55
CA TYR A 431 15.13 -3.57 0.35
C TYR A 431 14.39 -2.26 0.62
N ALA A 432 14.40 -1.35 -0.34
CA ALA A 432 13.59 -0.12 -0.35
C ALA A 432 14.22 1.15 0.24
N HIS A 433 13.39 2.00 0.82
CA HIS A 433 13.52 3.46 0.80
C HIS A 433 14.41 4.00 1.91
N ALA A 434 15.73 3.79 1.77
CA ALA A 434 16.72 4.26 2.73
C ALA A 434 16.66 5.79 2.92
N SER A 435 16.42 6.56 1.85
CA SER A 435 16.31 8.02 1.91
C SER A 435 15.22 8.54 2.84
N ALA A 436 14.19 7.73 3.08
CA ALA A 436 13.06 8.08 3.94
C ALA A 436 12.97 7.16 5.16
N GLY A 437 14.07 6.50 5.52
CA GLY A 437 14.19 5.69 6.74
C GLY A 437 13.21 4.52 6.84
N CYS A 438 12.71 4.02 5.70
CA CYS A 438 11.75 2.92 5.62
C CYS A 438 12.39 1.75 4.86
N ILE A 439 12.89 0.77 5.59
CA ILE A 439 13.50 -0.43 5.01
C ILE A 439 12.51 -1.59 5.07
N HIS A 440 12.16 -2.10 3.89
CA HIS A 440 11.27 -3.24 3.74
C HIS A 440 11.96 -4.51 4.18
N THR A 441 11.90 -4.76 5.49
CA THR A 441 12.41 -5.97 6.14
C THR A 441 11.34 -7.06 6.08
N ARG A 442 11.64 -8.18 5.43
CA ARG A 442 10.74 -9.33 5.28
C ARG A 442 11.35 -10.58 5.89
N PRO A 443 10.96 -10.95 7.11
CA PRO A 443 11.37 -12.19 7.76
C PRO A 443 11.00 -13.41 6.92
N VAL A 444 11.90 -14.40 6.87
CA VAL A 444 11.64 -15.67 6.20
C VAL A 444 10.99 -16.63 7.21
N LEU A 445 9.67 -16.81 7.11
CA LEU A 445 8.87 -17.58 8.05
C LEU A 445 8.02 -18.64 7.35
N ASN A 446 7.80 -19.77 8.01
CA ASN A 446 6.82 -20.77 7.59
C ASN A 446 5.52 -20.59 8.38
N LEU A 447 4.57 -19.84 7.82
CA LEU A 447 3.28 -19.56 8.46
C LEU A 447 2.31 -20.76 8.48
N LYS A 448 2.70 -21.90 7.91
CA LYS A 448 1.96 -23.17 8.06
C LYS A 448 2.26 -23.87 9.39
N THR A 449 3.11 -23.29 10.24
CA THR A 449 3.53 -23.85 11.53
C THR A 449 3.16 -22.90 12.68
N ALA A 450 2.92 -23.45 13.87
CA ALA A 450 2.62 -22.65 15.05
C ALA A 450 3.80 -21.74 15.44
N ASP A 451 5.03 -22.22 15.33
CA ASP A 451 6.23 -21.43 15.60
C ASP A 451 6.41 -20.27 14.61
N GLY A 452 6.14 -20.49 13.32
CA GLY A 452 6.20 -19.41 12.33
C GLY A 452 5.17 -18.30 12.59
N VAL A 453 3.95 -18.66 12.99
CA VAL A 453 2.93 -17.68 13.39
C VAL A 453 3.32 -16.95 14.68
N ARG A 454 3.84 -17.66 15.68
CA ARG A 454 4.36 -17.06 16.92
C ARG A 454 5.48 -16.06 16.64
N HIS A 455 6.48 -16.44 15.83
CA HIS A 455 7.56 -15.54 15.44
C HIS A 455 7.05 -14.30 14.68
N LEU A 456 6.04 -14.45 13.81
CA LEU A 456 5.43 -13.30 13.13
C LEU A 456 4.91 -12.27 14.15
N ILE A 457 4.12 -12.71 15.13
CA ILE A 457 3.51 -11.82 16.14
C ILE A 457 4.59 -11.15 16.99
N GLU A 458 5.57 -11.93 17.47
CA GLU A 458 6.68 -11.41 18.27
C GLU A 458 7.50 -10.36 17.51
N LEU A 459 7.78 -10.61 16.22
CA LEU A 459 8.52 -9.68 15.36
C LEU A 459 7.72 -8.42 15.06
N ILE A 460 6.41 -8.50 14.82
CA ILE A 460 5.55 -7.31 14.61
C ILE A 460 5.59 -6.41 15.84
N ASN A 461 5.35 -6.95 17.03
CA ASN A 461 5.35 -6.17 18.26
C ASN A 461 6.75 -5.59 18.56
N GLY A 462 7.80 -6.42 18.47
CA GLY A 462 9.17 -5.98 18.75
C GLY A 462 9.66 -4.91 17.77
N ALA A 463 9.43 -5.09 16.47
CA ALA A 463 9.83 -4.12 15.46
C ALA A 463 9.07 -2.79 15.59
N ALA A 464 7.78 -2.83 15.94
CA ALA A 464 6.98 -1.63 16.20
C ALA A 464 7.49 -0.86 17.42
N GLN A 465 7.78 -1.56 18.53
CA GLN A 465 8.35 -0.96 19.74
C GLN A 465 9.72 -0.32 19.46
N LEU A 466 10.57 -1.00 18.70
CA LEU A 466 11.85 -0.44 18.25
C LEU A 466 11.64 0.82 17.39
N ALA A 467 10.72 0.79 16.41
CA ALA A 467 10.45 1.95 15.57
C ALA A 467 10.01 3.15 16.42
N MET A 468 9.07 2.95 17.35
CA MET A 468 8.59 4.00 18.25
C MET A 468 9.69 4.51 19.20
N LYS A 469 10.56 3.63 19.72
CA LYS A 469 11.74 4.00 20.53
C LYS A 469 12.65 5.01 19.79
N TYR A 470 12.82 4.83 18.48
CA TYR A 470 13.64 5.72 17.64
C TYR A 470 12.85 6.89 17.03
N GLY A 471 11.64 7.20 17.52
CA GLY A 471 10.82 8.31 17.03
C GLY A 471 10.15 8.06 15.68
N GLY A 472 10.09 6.80 15.26
CA GLY A 472 9.48 6.31 14.04
C GLY A 472 8.01 5.89 14.19
N VAL A 473 7.50 5.18 13.18
CA VAL A 473 6.11 4.73 13.08
C VAL A 473 5.99 3.30 12.56
N PRO A 474 4.94 2.56 12.94
CA PRO A 474 4.72 1.20 12.44
C PRO A 474 4.25 1.07 10.99
N SER A 475 3.57 2.10 10.45
CA SER A 475 3.20 2.15 9.04
C SER A 475 3.63 3.46 8.40
N SER A 476 4.51 3.34 7.41
CA SER A 476 5.04 4.42 6.59
C SER A 476 4.19 4.64 5.33
N GLU A 477 4.02 3.61 4.48
CA GLU A 477 3.41 3.73 3.14
C GLU A 477 2.42 2.63 2.74
N HIS A 478 2.39 1.49 3.43
CA HIS A 478 1.52 0.36 3.07
C HIS A 478 0.15 0.39 3.75
N GLY A 479 -0.08 1.35 4.66
CA GLY A 479 -1.27 1.45 5.49
C GLY A 479 -1.22 0.52 6.71
N ASP A 480 -2.16 0.71 7.63
CA ASP A 480 -2.30 -0.13 8.81
C ASP A 480 -2.91 -1.49 8.46
N GLY A 481 -4.05 -1.52 7.76
CA GLY A 481 -4.81 -2.72 7.46
C GLY A 481 -5.05 -3.61 8.68
N LEU A 482 -5.20 -4.92 8.46
CA LEU A 482 -5.21 -5.91 9.53
C LEU A 482 -3.82 -6.13 10.16
N ALA A 483 -2.76 -5.85 9.40
CA ALA A 483 -1.38 -6.12 9.82
C ALA A 483 -0.91 -5.24 10.97
N ARG A 484 -1.39 -3.99 11.07
CA ARG A 484 -0.83 -2.98 11.97
C ARG A 484 -1.86 -2.13 12.70
N SER A 485 -3.15 -2.16 12.33
CA SER A 485 -4.17 -1.34 13.03
C SER A 485 -4.26 -1.63 14.52
N PHE A 486 -3.94 -2.85 14.96
CA PHE A 486 -3.91 -3.22 16.38
C PHE A 486 -2.83 -2.48 17.19
N LEU A 487 -1.84 -1.86 16.53
CA LEU A 487 -0.78 -1.05 17.14
C LEU A 487 -1.21 0.40 17.36
N ASN A 488 -2.31 0.86 16.74
CA ASN A 488 -2.76 2.25 16.83
C ASN A 488 -3.06 2.72 18.27
N PRO A 489 -3.68 1.92 19.16
CA PRO A 489 -3.87 2.32 20.56
C PRO A 489 -2.56 2.65 21.28
N GLU A 490 -1.49 1.89 21.01
CA GLU A 490 -0.16 2.12 21.59
C GLU A 490 0.50 3.36 20.98
N LEU A 491 0.50 3.46 19.64
CA LEU A 491 1.12 4.55 18.90
C LEU A 491 0.56 5.93 19.29
N PHE A 492 -0.77 6.07 19.31
CA PHE A 492 -1.42 7.35 19.59
C PHE A 492 -1.64 7.57 21.10
N GLY A 493 -1.69 6.49 21.88
CA GLY A 493 -2.17 6.50 23.26
C GLY A 493 -3.70 6.53 23.33
N PRO A 494 -4.28 6.15 24.49
CA PRO A 494 -5.72 5.90 24.62
C PRO A 494 -6.59 7.13 24.32
N GLU A 495 -6.18 8.32 24.77
CA GLU A 495 -6.94 9.56 24.57
C GLU A 495 -7.05 9.94 23.08
N LEU A 496 -5.94 9.95 22.36
CA LEU A 496 -5.92 10.33 20.95
C LEU A 496 -6.50 9.21 20.08
N TYR A 497 -6.35 7.95 20.47
CA TYR A 497 -7.02 6.84 19.81
C TYR A 497 -8.56 6.95 19.90
N GLU A 498 -9.11 7.43 21.03
CA GLU A 498 -10.54 7.71 21.14
C GLU A 498 -10.99 8.81 20.18
N VAL A 499 -10.17 9.85 19.97
CA VAL A 499 -10.45 10.87 18.93
C VAL A 499 -10.53 10.24 17.53
N LEU A 500 -9.66 9.27 17.21
CA LEU A 500 -9.74 8.53 15.94
C LEU A 500 -11.05 7.73 15.83
N ARG A 501 -11.52 7.12 16.93
CA ARG A 501 -12.81 6.43 16.97
C ARG A 501 -14.00 7.38 16.78
N GLN A 502 -13.91 8.59 17.33
CA GLN A 502 -14.92 9.63 17.12
C GLN A 502 -14.97 10.08 15.65
N VAL A 503 -13.82 10.25 14.99
CA VAL A 503 -13.78 10.51 13.53
C VAL A 503 -14.51 9.41 12.77
N LYS A 504 -14.24 8.14 13.07
CA LYS A 504 -14.94 7.02 12.44
C LYS A 504 -16.44 7.08 12.69
N THR A 505 -16.87 7.37 13.92
CA THR A 505 -18.28 7.48 14.29
C THR A 505 -19.00 8.61 13.55
N ILE A 506 -18.34 9.75 13.33
CA ILE A 506 -18.88 10.89 12.59
C ILE A 506 -19.17 10.52 11.13
N PHE A 507 -18.30 9.75 10.49
CA PHE A 507 -18.45 9.32 9.09
C PHE A 507 -19.32 8.08 8.91
N ASP A 508 -19.29 7.16 9.88
CA ASP A 508 -19.91 5.84 9.79
C ASP A 508 -20.36 5.32 11.17
N PRO A 509 -21.48 5.84 11.70
CA PRO A 509 -21.96 5.51 13.03
C PRO A 509 -22.44 4.07 13.18
N HIS A 510 -22.61 3.34 12.07
CA HIS A 510 -23.00 1.93 12.06
C HIS A 510 -21.83 0.99 11.75
N HIS A 511 -20.61 1.52 11.62
CA HIS A 511 -19.39 0.76 11.35
C HIS A 511 -19.51 -0.16 10.11
N LEU A 512 -20.22 0.28 9.07
CA LEU A 512 -20.40 -0.48 7.83
C LEU A 512 -19.20 -0.38 6.88
N LEU A 513 -18.44 0.70 6.91
CA LEU A 513 -17.32 0.96 6.00
C LEU A 513 -16.03 0.28 6.48
N ASN A 514 -15.61 -0.76 5.77
CA ASN A 514 -14.40 -1.56 5.96
C ASN A 514 -14.05 -1.84 7.45
N PRO A 515 -14.93 -2.52 8.19
CA PRO A 515 -14.77 -2.72 9.63
C PRO A 515 -13.48 -3.50 9.99
N GLY A 516 -12.97 -3.21 11.19
CA GLY A 516 -11.79 -3.85 11.78
C GLY A 516 -10.45 -3.35 11.23
N LYS A 517 -10.42 -2.19 10.58
CA LYS A 517 -9.21 -1.51 10.09
C LYS A 517 -9.20 -0.09 10.63
N ILE A 518 -8.00 0.45 10.86
CA ILE A 518 -7.69 1.72 11.54
C ILE A 518 -8.12 1.73 13.01
N ILE A 519 -9.39 1.44 13.28
CA ILE A 519 -9.96 1.27 14.61
C ILE A 519 -10.55 -0.14 14.79
N ASP A 520 -10.67 -0.59 16.05
CA ASP A 520 -11.30 -1.86 16.42
C ASP A 520 -10.74 -3.08 15.68
N ALA A 521 -9.44 -3.04 15.38
CA ALA A 521 -8.79 -4.10 14.63
C ALA A 521 -8.59 -5.36 15.48
N PRO A 522 -8.75 -6.56 14.89
CA PRO A 522 -8.41 -7.79 15.57
C PRO A 522 -6.88 -7.93 15.75
N PRO A 523 -6.43 -8.88 16.58
CA PRO A 523 -5.03 -9.29 16.63
C PRO A 523 -4.49 -9.69 15.24
N PRO A 524 -3.19 -9.48 14.98
CA PRO A 524 -2.59 -9.62 13.64
C PRO A 524 -2.52 -11.06 13.13
N ASP A 525 -2.74 -12.06 13.99
CA ASP A 525 -2.76 -13.48 13.65
C ASP A 525 -4.16 -14.01 13.31
N ARG A 526 -5.19 -13.17 13.44
CA ARG A 526 -6.55 -13.52 13.01
C ARG A 526 -6.65 -13.44 11.49
N HIS A 527 -7.35 -14.41 10.88
CA HIS A 527 -7.62 -14.47 9.44
C HIS A 527 -6.38 -14.59 8.53
N LEU A 528 -5.27 -15.14 9.05
CA LEU A 528 -4.12 -15.50 8.21
C LEU A 528 -4.55 -16.53 7.14
N ARG A 529 -4.09 -16.32 5.91
CA ARG A 529 -4.29 -17.21 4.76
C ARG A 529 -3.72 -18.61 5.00
N TYR A 530 -2.61 -18.67 5.73
CA TYR A 530 -1.94 -19.89 6.13
C TYR A 530 -1.87 -19.94 7.64
N GLY A 531 -2.03 -21.14 8.19
CA GLY A 531 -1.91 -21.40 9.62
C GLY A 531 -1.57 -22.86 9.90
N PRO A 532 -1.42 -23.25 11.17
CA PRO A 532 -1.03 -24.61 11.57
C PRO A 532 -1.98 -25.72 11.09
N SER A 533 -3.24 -25.36 10.81
CA SER A 533 -4.28 -26.25 10.26
C SER A 533 -4.29 -26.30 8.74
N TYR A 534 -3.53 -25.46 8.04
CA TYR A 534 -3.52 -25.41 6.57
C TYR A 534 -3.00 -26.73 5.99
N ARG A 535 -3.79 -27.37 5.13
CA ARG A 535 -3.42 -28.60 4.44
C ARG A 535 -3.80 -28.47 2.97
N THR A 536 -3.04 -29.13 2.10
CA THR A 536 -3.40 -29.30 0.70
C THR A 536 -3.77 -30.76 0.44
N ILE A 537 -4.70 -30.99 -0.49
CA ILE A 537 -4.95 -32.33 -1.02
C ILE A 537 -3.70 -32.83 -1.74
N ASP A 538 -3.40 -34.11 -1.58
CA ASP A 538 -2.33 -34.75 -2.34
C ASP A 538 -2.83 -35.07 -3.75
N ILE A 539 -2.09 -34.63 -4.76
CA ILE A 539 -2.40 -34.91 -6.16
C ILE A 539 -1.15 -35.43 -6.85
N THR A 540 -1.32 -36.37 -7.78
CA THR A 540 -0.25 -36.79 -8.67
C THR A 540 -0.35 -35.99 -9.98
N PRO A 541 0.47 -34.94 -10.18
CA PRO A 541 0.42 -34.16 -11.41
C PRO A 541 1.00 -34.97 -12.58
N LEU A 542 0.43 -34.78 -13.78
CA LEU A 542 0.99 -35.36 -15.02
C LEU A 542 2.32 -34.69 -15.42
N LEU A 543 2.47 -33.40 -15.10
CA LEU A 543 3.69 -32.62 -15.36
C LEU A 543 4.64 -32.71 -14.17
N ASP A 544 5.94 -32.56 -14.42
CA ASP A 544 6.97 -32.53 -13.38
C ASP A 544 7.03 -31.16 -12.69
N TRP A 545 6.80 -31.16 -11.37
CA TRP A 545 6.87 -29.98 -10.48
C TRP A 545 7.95 -30.12 -9.41
N SER A 546 8.83 -31.12 -9.51
CA SER A 546 9.89 -31.38 -8.54
C SER A 546 10.80 -30.16 -8.31
N ARG A 547 11.05 -29.37 -9.36
CA ARG A 547 11.81 -28.12 -9.28
C ARG A 547 11.24 -27.14 -8.26
N ASP A 548 9.91 -27.09 -8.12
CA ASP A 548 9.20 -26.19 -7.21
C ASP A 548 8.79 -26.87 -5.90
N GLY A 549 9.20 -28.14 -5.70
CA GLY A 549 8.86 -28.97 -4.55
C GLY A 549 7.58 -29.79 -4.78
N SER A 550 6.50 -29.13 -5.15
CA SER A 550 5.22 -29.76 -5.50
C SER A 550 4.35 -28.83 -6.35
N PHE A 551 3.25 -29.35 -6.91
CA PHE A 551 2.27 -28.49 -7.58
C PHE A 551 1.65 -27.46 -6.63
N ALA A 552 1.40 -27.84 -5.37
CA ALA A 552 0.88 -26.92 -4.35
C ALA A 552 1.87 -25.78 -4.08
N HIS A 553 3.15 -26.10 -3.88
CA HIS A 553 4.20 -25.08 -3.67
C HIS A 553 4.31 -24.13 -4.87
N ALA A 554 4.13 -24.63 -6.09
CA ALA A 554 4.14 -23.79 -7.29
C ALA A 554 2.96 -22.81 -7.32
N VAL A 555 1.75 -23.25 -6.96
CA VAL A 555 0.56 -22.40 -6.85
C VAL A 555 0.72 -21.33 -5.75
N GLU A 556 1.36 -21.69 -4.65
CA GLU A 556 1.61 -20.81 -3.50
C GLU A 556 2.67 -19.72 -3.75
N MET A 557 3.44 -19.79 -4.85
CA MET A 557 4.38 -18.72 -5.23
C MET A 557 3.68 -17.39 -5.52
N CYS A 558 2.39 -17.40 -5.86
CA CYS A 558 1.63 -16.17 -6.05
C CYS A 558 1.32 -15.52 -4.69
N ASN A 559 2.01 -14.43 -4.39
CA ASN A 559 1.78 -13.65 -3.17
C ASN A 559 0.48 -12.80 -3.20
N GLY A 560 -0.11 -12.57 -4.39
CA GLY A 560 -1.31 -11.74 -4.55
C GLY A 560 -1.05 -10.28 -4.96
N ALA A 561 0.20 -9.90 -5.24
CA ALA A 561 0.58 -8.53 -5.60
C ALA A 561 -0.18 -7.95 -6.80
N GLY A 562 -0.72 -8.79 -7.70
CA GLY A 562 -1.52 -8.34 -8.84
C GLY A 562 -0.70 -7.80 -10.01
N VAL A 563 0.59 -8.15 -10.12
CA VAL A 563 1.47 -7.72 -11.22
C VAL A 563 0.94 -8.16 -12.59
N CYS A 564 0.14 -9.22 -12.64
CA CYS A 564 -0.59 -9.67 -13.82
C CYS A 564 -1.76 -8.74 -14.23
N ARG A 565 -2.07 -7.68 -13.47
CA ARG A 565 -3.16 -6.74 -13.73
C ARG A 565 -2.73 -5.43 -14.41
N LYS A 566 -1.47 -5.35 -14.83
CA LYS A 566 -0.97 -4.18 -15.57
C LYS A 566 -1.76 -4.00 -16.87
N LEU A 567 -2.03 -2.75 -17.23
CA LEU A 567 -2.73 -2.40 -18.48
C LEU A 567 -1.77 -1.75 -19.46
N GLU A 568 -1.95 -2.04 -20.75
CA GLU A 568 -1.23 -1.42 -21.88
C GLU A 568 0.31 -1.57 -21.80
N MET A 569 0.81 -2.57 -21.07
CA MET A 569 2.25 -2.79 -20.91
C MET A 569 2.60 -4.24 -20.61
N GLY A 570 3.67 -4.72 -21.25
CA GLY A 570 4.14 -6.09 -21.13
C GLY A 570 3.17 -7.13 -21.72
N THR A 571 3.58 -8.39 -21.71
CA THR A 571 2.83 -9.49 -22.35
C THR A 571 2.18 -10.44 -21.34
N MET A 572 2.33 -10.18 -20.03
CA MET A 572 1.72 -11.02 -18.99
C MET A 572 0.20 -10.83 -18.97
N CYS A 573 -0.56 -11.93 -19.07
CA CYS A 573 -2.02 -12.00 -18.99
C CYS A 573 -2.79 -11.14 -20.03
N PRO A 574 -2.63 -11.39 -21.34
CA PRO A 574 -3.37 -10.65 -22.37
C PRO A 574 -4.91 -10.71 -22.19
N SER A 575 -5.43 -11.84 -21.68
CA SER A 575 -6.87 -11.98 -21.39
C SER A 575 -7.35 -11.01 -20.30
N PHE A 576 -6.55 -10.76 -19.26
CA PHE A 576 -6.89 -9.73 -18.26
C PHE A 576 -6.84 -8.34 -18.90
N GLN A 577 -5.79 -8.04 -19.68
CA GLN A 577 -5.66 -6.73 -20.33
C GLN A 577 -6.85 -6.42 -21.25
N ALA A 578 -7.40 -7.43 -21.92
CA ALA A 578 -8.57 -7.29 -22.79
C ALA A 578 -9.90 -7.16 -22.03
N LEU A 579 -10.09 -7.94 -20.95
CA LEU A 579 -11.41 -8.09 -20.29
C LEU A 579 -11.54 -7.33 -18.97
N LYS A 580 -10.40 -6.96 -18.36
CA LYS A 580 -10.26 -6.37 -17.02
C LYS A 580 -11.01 -7.17 -15.94
N ASP A 581 -11.02 -8.49 -16.07
CA ASP A 581 -11.74 -9.42 -15.20
C ASP A 581 -10.74 -10.29 -14.42
N GLU A 582 -10.87 -10.28 -13.09
CA GLU A 582 -9.97 -10.97 -12.16
C GLU A 582 -9.77 -12.46 -12.50
N ARG A 583 -10.81 -13.15 -13.02
CA ARG A 583 -10.76 -14.56 -13.44
C ARG A 583 -9.68 -14.83 -14.48
N HIS A 584 -9.35 -13.82 -15.28
CA HIS A 584 -8.39 -13.93 -16.37
C HIS A 584 -6.97 -13.47 -15.99
N SER A 585 -6.75 -13.10 -14.74
CA SER A 585 -5.43 -12.78 -14.20
C SER A 585 -4.70 -14.02 -13.65
N THR A 586 -3.37 -14.02 -13.64
CA THR A 586 -2.58 -15.09 -12.98
C THR A 586 -2.94 -15.19 -11.49
N ARG A 587 -3.12 -14.05 -10.80
CA ARG A 587 -3.52 -14.01 -9.39
C ARG A 587 -4.85 -14.71 -9.17
N GLY A 588 -5.87 -14.36 -9.95
CA GLY A 588 -7.20 -14.99 -9.85
C GLY A 588 -7.14 -16.50 -10.05
N ARG A 589 -6.40 -16.95 -11.08
CA ARG A 589 -6.20 -18.39 -11.33
C ARG A 589 -5.45 -19.08 -10.19
N ALA A 590 -4.40 -18.48 -9.66
CA ALA A 590 -3.64 -19.01 -8.53
C ALA A 590 -4.52 -19.10 -7.27
N ASN A 591 -5.39 -18.12 -7.02
CA ASN A 591 -6.33 -18.14 -5.90
C ASN A 591 -7.36 -19.27 -6.03
N LEU A 592 -7.96 -19.45 -7.20
CA LEU A 592 -8.90 -20.56 -7.44
C LEU A 592 -8.22 -21.92 -7.35
N LEU A 593 -7.01 -22.07 -7.91
CA LEU A 593 -6.23 -23.29 -7.80
C LEU A 593 -5.88 -23.59 -6.35
N ARG A 594 -5.43 -22.60 -5.58
CA ARG A 594 -5.14 -22.77 -4.14
C ARG A 594 -6.38 -23.22 -3.39
N ALA A 595 -7.54 -22.60 -3.67
CA ALA A 595 -8.80 -22.99 -3.05
C ALA A 595 -9.21 -24.42 -3.43
N ALA A 596 -9.04 -24.83 -4.70
CA ALA A 596 -9.32 -26.19 -5.15
C ALA A 596 -8.37 -27.23 -4.55
N LEU A 597 -7.13 -26.84 -4.24
CA LEU A 597 -6.14 -27.69 -3.59
C LEU A 597 -6.28 -27.72 -2.07
N THR A 598 -7.05 -26.83 -1.45
CA THR A 598 -7.26 -26.80 -0.02
C THR A 598 -8.58 -27.53 0.26
N PRO A 599 -8.64 -28.53 1.17
CA PRO A 599 -9.90 -29.14 1.56
C PRO A 599 -10.90 -28.03 1.93
N ALA A 600 -12.16 -28.19 1.50
CA ALA A 600 -13.19 -27.22 1.87
C ALA A 600 -13.18 -27.08 3.39
N PRO A 601 -13.03 -25.85 3.92
CA PRO A 601 -13.04 -25.66 5.37
C PRO A 601 -14.35 -26.22 5.92
N SER A 602 -14.27 -26.99 7.00
CA SER A 602 -15.46 -27.30 7.78
C SER A 602 -16.09 -25.97 8.19
N PRO A 603 -17.42 -25.85 8.26
CA PRO A 603 -18.07 -24.69 8.90
C PRO A 603 -17.51 -24.38 10.30
N ALA A 604 -16.91 -25.38 10.98
CA ALA A 604 -16.23 -25.24 12.27
C ALA A 604 -14.81 -24.62 12.18
N ASP A 605 -14.20 -24.56 11.00
CA ASP A 605 -12.84 -24.02 10.79
C ASP A 605 -12.85 -22.50 10.54
N TRP A 606 -14.03 -21.91 10.34
CA TRP A 606 -14.19 -20.47 10.30
C TRP A 606 -14.35 -19.96 11.72
N PRO A 607 -13.49 -19.04 12.21
CA PRO A 607 -13.72 -18.43 13.51
C PRO A 607 -15.09 -17.76 13.48
N THR A 608 -16.01 -18.28 14.28
CA THR A 608 -17.32 -17.68 14.48
C THR A 608 -17.13 -16.20 14.87
N PRO A 609 -17.92 -15.29 14.30
CA PRO A 609 -17.92 -13.90 14.76
C PRO A 609 -18.18 -13.87 16.27
N PRO A 610 -17.54 -12.96 17.03
CA PRO A 610 -17.91 -12.72 18.41
C PRO A 610 -19.37 -12.27 18.54
#